data_AF-A0A0C3DVF9-F1
#
_entry.id   AF-A0A0C3DVF9-F1
#
_cell.length_a   1.000
_cell.length_b   1.000
_cell.length_c   1.000
_cell.angle_alpha   90.00
_cell.angle_beta   90.00
_cell.angle_gamma   90.00
#
_symmetry.space_group_name_H-M   'P 1'
#
loop_
_entity.id
_entity.type
_entity.pdbx_description
1 polymer ?
#
loop_
_entity_poly.entity_id
_entity_poly.type
_entity_poly.pdbx_seq_one_letter_code
_entity_poly.pdbx_strand_id
1 'polypeptide(L)'
;MHTLFNPWPKMKIDADLLADSLMTVVVQWTQRAGLDPSYWPEKKNGMMQLLYEDLSTWHSELKKAAISSTHLFYRLKPAPGIECPDCVAFVQNATTALLTQSLFLRDGVDENGKTRNFAHPALKDVTIKFFYTGSYHIAQQRTDIFWSHIPNTCLVVMCTAVLR
;
A
#
# COMPACT_ATOMS: atom_id res chain seq x y z
N MET A 1 -22.38 12.86 -14.14
CA MET A 1 -20.95 12.60 -13.82
C MET A 1 -20.82 12.69 -12.31
N HIS A 2 -21.02 11.58 -11.59
CA HIS A 2 -20.97 11.58 -10.12
C HIS A 2 -19.51 11.57 -9.68
N THR A 3 -19.03 12.69 -9.14
CA THR A 3 -17.77 12.77 -8.41
C THR A 3 -17.87 11.82 -7.23
N LEU A 4 -17.14 10.70 -7.29
CA LEU A 4 -16.95 9.82 -6.15
C LEU A 4 -16.32 10.65 -5.02
N PHE A 5 -17.14 11.01 -4.04
CA PHE A 5 -16.70 11.70 -2.83
C PHE A 5 -15.61 10.84 -2.21
N ASN A 6 -14.37 11.35 -2.17
CA ASN A 6 -13.24 10.64 -1.60
C ASN A 6 -13.54 10.40 -0.11
N PRO A 7 -13.86 9.17 0.33
CA PRO A 7 -14.35 8.91 1.68
C PRO A 7 -13.20 8.85 2.70
N TRP A 8 -11.96 9.08 2.28
CA TRP A 8 -10.84 9.19 3.19
C TRP A 8 -10.98 10.46 4.03
N PRO A 9 -10.72 10.41 5.36
CA PRO A 9 -10.29 11.63 6.05
C PRO A 9 -9.13 12.15 5.23
N LYS A 10 -9.17 13.42 4.81
CA LYS A 10 -8.04 14.06 4.14
C LYS A 10 -6.82 13.72 4.99
N MET A 11 -6.03 12.75 4.56
CA MET A 11 -4.82 12.39 5.25
C MET A 11 -3.98 13.62 5.00
N LYS A 12 -4.04 14.56 5.95
CA LYS A 12 -3.11 15.67 6.03
C LYS A 12 -1.81 14.94 6.29
N ILE A 13 -1.15 14.54 5.21
CA ILE A 13 0.24 14.16 5.30
C ILE A 13 0.85 15.37 5.99
N ASP A 14 1.34 15.15 7.20
CA ASP A 14 1.77 16.23 8.05
C ASP A 14 2.86 16.98 7.29
N ALA A 15 2.62 18.26 7.01
CA ALA A 15 3.55 19.07 6.24
C ALA A 15 4.90 19.12 6.94
N ASP A 16 4.91 19.01 8.27
CA ASP A 16 6.12 18.97 9.08
C ASP A 16 6.85 17.63 8.89
N LEU A 17 6.14 16.50 8.86
CA LEU A 17 6.74 15.19 8.59
C LEU A 17 7.34 15.09 7.17
N LEU A 18 6.68 15.69 6.17
CA LEU A 18 7.21 15.78 4.80
C LEU A 18 8.46 16.66 4.75
N ALA A 19 8.41 17.81 5.43
CA ALA A 19 9.55 18.72 5.52
C ALA A 19 10.75 18.05 6.18
N ASP A 20 10.55 17.31 7.28
CA ASP A 20 11.60 16.59 8.00
C ASP A 20 12.21 15.45 7.18
N SER A 21 11.37 14.72 6.45
CA SER A 21 11.81 13.65 5.54
C SER A 21 12.66 14.22 4.40
N LEU A 22 12.22 15.32 3.78
CA LEU A 22 12.98 16.00 2.74
C LEU A 22 14.27 16.62 3.29
N MET A 23 14.22 17.25 4.46
CA MET A 23 15.41 17.78 5.15
C MET A 23 16.45 16.68 5.36
N THR A 24 16.03 15.50 5.80
CA THR A 24 16.94 14.36 6.01
C THR A 24 17.63 13.96 4.70
N VAL A 25 16.86 13.83 3.61
CA VAL A 25 17.41 13.49 2.29
C VAL A 25 18.35 14.59 1.78
N VAL A 26 17.97 15.86 1.92
CA VAL A 26 18.76 17.00 1.48
C VAL A 26 20.06 17.12 2.27
N VAL A 27 20.03 16.96 3.60
CA VAL A 27 21.25 16.95 4.43
C VAL A 27 22.20 15.84 3.99
N GLN A 28 21.69 14.62 3.79
CA GLN A 28 22.49 13.50 3.30
C GLN A 28 23.07 13.76 1.91
N TRP A 29 22.30 14.39 1.03
CA TRP A 29 22.73 14.74 -0.31
C TRP A 29 23.79 15.85 -0.29
N THR A 30 23.58 16.92 0.47
CA THR A 30 24.52 18.04 0.60
C THR A 30 25.86 17.55 1.13
N GLN A 31 25.86 16.64 2.10
CA GLN A 31 27.09 16.01 2.62
C GLN A 31 27.85 15.19 1.57
N ARG A 32 27.16 14.64 0.56
CA ARG A 32 27.76 13.79 -0.47
C ARG A 32 28.12 14.54 -1.76
N ALA A 33 27.34 15.54 -2.15
CA ALA A 33 27.41 16.16 -3.47
C ALA A 33 27.57 17.69 -3.46
N GLY A 34 27.61 18.34 -2.28
CA GLY A 34 27.91 19.78 -2.18
C GLY A 34 26.84 20.69 -2.79
N LEU A 35 25.60 20.61 -2.29
CA LEU A 35 24.52 21.53 -2.69
C LEU A 35 24.75 22.95 -2.12
N ASP A 36 24.38 23.96 -2.90
CA ASP A 36 24.35 25.35 -2.45
C ASP A 36 23.36 25.51 -1.27
N PRO A 37 23.78 26.06 -0.13
CA PRO A 37 22.92 26.27 1.04
C PRO A 37 21.66 27.12 0.77
N SER A 38 21.70 28.00 -0.24
CA SER A 38 20.59 28.87 -0.62
C SER A 38 19.50 28.16 -1.44
N TYR A 39 19.83 27.03 -2.06
CA TYR A 39 18.93 26.30 -2.95
C TYR A 39 17.72 25.68 -2.20
N TRP A 40 17.97 25.17 -1.00
CA TRP A 40 16.95 24.48 -0.22
C TRP A 40 15.82 25.41 0.26
N PRO A 41 16.09 26.54 0.95
CA PRO A 41 15.04 27.46 1.40
C PRO A 41 14.14 27.95 0.25
N GLU A 42 14.72 28.23 -0.92
CA GLU A 42 13.99 28.75 -2.08
C GLU A 42 13.07 27.71 -2.73
N LYS A 43 13.51 26.44 -2.79
CA LYS A 43 12.77 25.37 -3.48
C LYS A 43 11.95 24.48 -2.55
N LYS A 44 12.08 24.64 -1.22
CA LYS A 44 11.42 23.82 -0.19
C LYS A 44 9.95 23.56 -0.50
N ASN A 45 9.15 24.61 -0.74
CA ASN A 45 7.71 24.47 -0.98
C ASN A 45 7.38 23.68 -2.25
N GLY A 46 8.11 23.91 -3.33
CA GLY A 46 7.93 23.17 -4.58
C GLY A 46 8.33 21.69 -4.43
N MET A 47 9.42 21.40 -3.72
CA MET A 47 9.84 20.03 -3.42
C MET A 47 8.85 19.29 -2.52
N MET A 48 8.31 19.97 -1.50
CA MET A 48 7.26 19.41 -0.64
C MET A 48 6.00 19.09 -1.46
N GLN A 49 5.60 19.98 -2.37
CA GLN A 49 4.45 19.75 -3.24
C GLN A 49 4.67 18.53 -4.15
N LEU A 50 5.83 18.45 -4.82
CA LEU A 50 6.15 17.32 -5.70
C LEU A 50 6.17 16.00 -4.93
N LEU A 51 6.77 15.96 -3.73
CA LEU A 51 6.77 14.77 -2.89
C LEU A 51 5.36 14.38 -2.45
N TYR A 52 4.53 15.35 -2.08
CA TYR A 52 3.13 15.11 -1.72
C TYR A 52 2.34 14.51 -2.88
N GLU A 53 2.49 15.07 -4.08
CA GLU A 53 1.82 14.62 -5.29
C GLU A 53 2.26 13.20 -5.69
N ASP A 54 3.57 12.91 -5.61
CA ASP A 54 4.09 11.57 -5.89
C ASP A 54 3.62 10.55 -4.85
N LEU A 55 3.70 10.85 -3.55
CA LEU A 55 3.19 9.96 -2.48
C LEU A 55 1.68 9.72 -2.61
N SER A 56 0.91 10.74 -3.02
CA SER A 56 -0.53 10.61 -3.27
C SER A 56 -0.82 9.69 -4.46
N THR A 57 0.00 9.80 -5.51
CA THR A 57 -0.08 8.92 -6.70
C THR A 57 0.30 7.49 -6.33
N TRP A 58 1.42 7.32 -5.62
CA TRP A 58 1.91 6.05 -5.11
C TRP A 58 0.85 5.33 -4.28
N HIS A 59 0.23 6.03 -3.33
CA HIS A 59 -0.83 5.48 -2.49
C HIS A 59 -2.08 5.09 -3.31
N SER A 60 -2.44 5.89 -4.31
CA SER A 60 -3.59 5.61 -5.18
C SER A 60 -3.36 4.36 -6.04
N GLU A 61 -2.16 4.19 -6.60
CA GLU A 61 -1.80 2.99 -7.36
C GLU A 61 -1.76 1.75 -6.46
N LEU A 62 -1.23 1.87 -5.24
CA LEU A 62 -1.26 0.79 -4.26
C LEU A 62 -2.70 0.36 -3.94
N LYS A 63 -3.58 1.33 -3.70
CA LYS A 63 -5.00 1.06 -3.44
C LYS A 63 -5.66 0.33 -4.61
N LYS A 64 -5.39 0.74 -5.86
CA LYS A 64 -5.91 0.05 -7.05
C LYS A 64 -5.46 -1.41 -7.10
N ALA A 65 -4.18 -1.67 -6.85
CA ALA A 65 -3.64 -3.03 -6.81
C ALA A 65 -4.27 -3.87 -5.67
N ALA A 66 -4.42 -3.28 -4.48
CA ALA A 66 -5.06 -3.90 -3.34
C ALA A 66 -6.51 -4.28 -3.60
N ILE A 67 -7.32 -3.34 -4.14
CA ILE A 67 -8.73 -3.57 -4.50
C ILE A 67 -8.87 -4.70 -5.54
N SER A 68 -8.04 -4.68 -6.58
CA SER A 68 -8.03 -5.74 -7.59
C SER A 68 -7.80 -7.12 -6.96
N SER A 69 -6.84 -7.20 -6.04
CA SER A 69 -6.44 -8.45 -5.40
C SER A 69 -7.45 -8.92 -4.36
N THR A 70 -8.02 -8.01 -3.54
CA THR A 70 -9.05 -8.35 -2.55
C THR A 70 -10.29 -8.92 -3.22
N HIS A 71 -10.74 -8.33 -4.34
CA HIS A 71 -11.86 -8.89 -5.10
C HIS A 71 -11.59 -10.28 -5.67
N LEU A 72 -10.34 -10.57 -6.03
CA LEU A 72 -9.96 -11.86 -6.59
C LEU A 72 -9.92 -12.97 -5.53
N PHE A 73 -9.39 -12.68 -4.34
CA PHE A 73 -9.08 -13.72 -3.35
C PHE A 73 -10.05 -13.79 -2.17
N TYR A 74 -10.67 -12.69 -1.75
CA TYR A 74 -11.48 -12.66 -0.51
C TYR A 74 -12.96 -12.98 -0.68
N ARG A 75 -13.40 -13.40 -1.88
CA ARG A 75 -14.79 -13.79 -2.17
C ARG A 75 -15.82 -12.79 -1.62
N LEU A 76 -15.55 -11.50 -1.79
CA LEU A 76 -16.41 -10.41 -1.31
C LEU A 76 -17.68 -10.21 -2.16
N LYS A 77 -17.95 -11.12 -3.10
CA LYS A 77 -19.15 -11.11 -3.94
C LYS A 77 -19.84 -12.48 -3.84
N PRO A 78 -21.18 -12.51 -3.93
CA PRO A 78 -21.91 -13.76 -4.05
C PRO A 78 -21.42 -14.58 -5.24
N ALA A 79 -21.49 -15.90 -5.14
CA ALA A 79 -21.17 -16.77 -6.26
C ALA A 79 -22.16 -16.51 -7.43
N PRO A 80 -21.72 -16.70 -8.69
CA PRO A 80 -22.61 -16.55 -9.83
C PRO A 80 -23.87 -17.42 -9.68
N GLY A 81 -25.04 -16.83 -9.87
CA GLY A 81 -26.34 -17.52 -9.75
C GLY A 81 -26.96 -17.53 -8.36
N ILE A 82 -26.29 -16.98 -7.33
CA ILE A 82 -26.91 -16.73 -6.04
C ILE A 82 -27.50 -15.31 -6.04
N GLU A 83 -28.82 -15.21 -6.01
CA GLU A 83 -29.47 -13.93 -5.71
C GLU A 83 -29.12 -13.51 -4.28
N CYS A 84 -28.54 -12.34 -4.15
CA CYS A 84 -28.21 -11.73 -2.87
C CYS A 84 -29.07 -10.47 -2.71
N PRO A 85 -30.23 -10.59 -2.03
CA PRO A 85 -31.15 -9.46 -1.85
C PRO A 85 -30.49 -8.29 -1.12
N ASP A 86 -29.50 -8.60 -0.27
CA ASP A 86 -28.72 -7.63 0.48
C ASP A 86 -27.21 -7.87 0.28
N CYS A 87 -26.70 -7.36 -0.83
CA CYS A 87 -25.27 -7.39 -1.15
C CYS A 87 -24.42 -6.65 -0.10
N VAL A 88 -24.97 -5.65 0.60
CA VAL A 88 -24.25 -4.88 1.61
C VAL A 88 -24.00 -5.74 2.83
N ALA A 89 -25.04 -6.40 3.35
CA ALA A 89 -24.91 -7.32 4.47
C ALA A 89 -23.96 -8.48 4.16
N PHE A 90 -23.99 -9.01 2.93
CA PHE A 90 -23.06 -10.05 2.50
C PHE A 90 -21.60 -9.60 2.59
N VAL A 91 -21.28 -8.43 2.02
CA VAL A 91 -19.92 -7.87 2.06
C VAL A 91 -19.49 -7.59 3.49
N GLN A 92 -20.37 -7.03 4.32
CA GLN A 92 -20.10 -6.75 5.73
C GLN A 92 -19.79 -8.04 6.51
N ASN A 93 -20.57 -9.10 6.31
CA ASN A 93 -20.36 -10.39 6.96
C ASN A 93 -19.05 -11.05 6.51
N ALA A 94 -18.79 -11.08 5.20
CA ALA A 94 -17.54 -11.61 4.66
C ALA A 94 -16.32 -10.84 5.18
N THR A 95 -16.41 -9.50 5.20
CA THR A 95 -15.36 -8.64 5.75
C THR A 95 -15.16 -8.89 7.24
N THR A 96 -16.24 -8.98 8.02
CA THR A 96 -16.16 -9.27 9.47
C THR A 96 -15.51 -10.62 9.74
N ALA A 97 -15.84 -11.64 8.95
CA ALA A 97 -15.18 -12.95 9.04
C ALA A 97 -13.67 -12.84 8.75
N LEU A 98 -13.27 -12.09 7.72
CA LEU A 98 -11.87 -11.87 7.38
C LEU A 98 -11.09 -11.09 8.45
N LEU A 99 -11.74 -10.10 9.07
CA LEU A 99 -11.16 -9.31 10.16
C LEU A 99 -10.99 -10.14 11.44
N THR A 100 -11.91 -11.06 11.68
CA THR A 100 -11.89 -11.94 12.86
C THR A 100 -10.60 -12.76 12.84
N GLN A 101 -9.81 -12.63 13.91
CA GLN A 101 -8.48 -13.24 14.04
C GLN A 101 -7.50 -12.93 12.90
N SER A 102 -7.72 -11.84 12.15
CA SER A 102 -6.86 -11.47 11.01
C SER A 102 -6.75 -12.58 9.95
N LEU A 103 -7.86 -13.28 9.66
CA LEU A 103 -7.90 -14.32 8.62
C LEU A 103 -7.46 -13.79 7.24
N PHE A 104 -7.66 -12.50 6.96
CA PHE A 104 -7.15 -11.87 5.74
C PHE A 104 -5.62 -11.96 5.57
N LEU A 105 -4.85 -12.22 6.64
CA LEU A 105 -3.40 -12.38 6.56
C LEU A 105 -2.95 -13.84 6.40
N ARG A 106 -3.84 -14.81 6.63
CA ARG A 106 -3.47 -16.21 6.86
C ARG A 106 -3.78 -17.08 5.65
N ASP A 107 -2.95 -18.09 5.41
CA ASP A 107 -3.21 -19.11 4.39
C ASP A 107 -3.29 -20.50 5.04
N GLY A 108 -4.33 -20.76 5.83
CA GLY A 108 -4.49 -22.04 6.53
C GLY A 108 -3.35 -22.36 7.49
N VAL A 109 -3.05 -23.66 7.63
CA VAL A 109 -2.02 -24.21 8.52
C VAL A 109 -0.97 -24.99 7.72
N ASP A 110 0.24 -25.05 8.23
CA ASP A 110 1.33 -25.87 7.67
C ASP A 110 1.26 -27.34 8.14
N GLU A 111 2.21 -28.13 7.67
CA GLU A 111 2.33 -29.56 7.97
C GLU A 111 2.49 -29.86 9.48
N ASN A 112 2.95 -28.88 10.26
CA ASN A 112 3.11 -28.99 11.70
C ASN A 112 1.88 -28.46 12.47
N GLY A 113 0.79 -28.14 11.77
CA GLY A 113 -0.42 -27.56 12.34
C GLY A 113 -0.28 -26.09 12.74
N LYS A 114 0.79 -25.40 12.33
CA LYS A 114 1.01 -23.98 12.65
C LYS A 114 0.40 -23.08 11.57
N THR A 115 -0.27 -22.02 12.00
CA THR A 115 -0.86 -21.04 11.08
C THR A 115 0.19 -20.38 10.20
N ARG A 116 -0.05 -20.37 8.88
CA ARG A 116 0.78 -19.65 7.91
C ARG A 116 0.38 -18.17 7.89
N ASN A 117 0.98 -17.39 8.80
CA ASN A 117 0.75 -15.94 8.90
C ASN A 117 1.41 -15.19 7.74
N PHE A 118 0.77 -14.11 7.29
CA PHE A 118 1.22 -13.28 6.15
C PHE A 118 1.38 -14.03 4.83
N ALA A 119 0.78 -15.21 4.72
CA ALA A 119 0.90 -16.09 3.56
C ALA A 119 -0.33 -16.02 2.64
N HIS A 120 -1.36 -15.22 2.99
CA HIS A 120 -2.57 -15.16 2.18
C HIS A 120 -2.24 -14.76 0.72
N PRO A 121 -2.75 -15.49 -0.29
CA PRO A 121 -2.41 -15.25 -1.71
C PRO A 121 -2.62 -13.80 -2.17
N ALA A 122 -3.59 -13.09 -1.61
CA ALA A 122 -3.82 -11.68 -1.90
C ALA A 122 -2.59 -10.80 -1.59
N LEU A 123 -1.87 -11.06 -0.48
CA LEU A 123 -0.68 -10.28 -0.12
C LEU A 123 0.44 -10.47 -1.15
N LYS A 124 0.62 -11.71 -1.61
CA LYS A 124 1.58 -12.04 -2.67
C LYS A 124 1.20 -11.34 -3.97
N ASP A 125 -0.07 -11.38 -4.36
CA ASP A 125 -0.56 -10.76 -5.59
C ASP A 125 -0.38 -9.23 -5.59
N VAL A 126 -0.78 -8.54 -4.51
CA VAL A 126 -0.55 -7.08 -4.38
C VAL A 126 0.93 -6.76 -4.40
N THR A 127 1.75 -7.53 -3.70
CA THR A 127 3.21 -7.34 -3.66
C THR A 127 3.82 -7.39 -5.06
N ILE A 128 3.48 -8.42 -5.84
CA ILE A 128 4.00 -8.59 -7.21
C ILE A 128 3.48 -7.48 -8.12
N LYS A 129 2.17 -7.21 -8.07
CA LYS A 129 1.53 -6.16 -8.88
C LYS A 129 2.13 -4.79 -8.59
N PHE A 130 2.40 -4.46 -7.34
CA PHE A 130 2.81 -3.12 -6.97
C PHE A 130 4.32 -2.91 -7.07
N PHE A 131 5.13 -3.79 -6.47
CA PHE A 131 6.58 -3.58 -6.39
C PHE A 131 7.38 -4.14 -7.56
N TYR A 132 6.87 -5.17 -8.26
CA TYR A 132 7.65 -5.87 -9.30
C TYR A 132 7.18 -5.60 -10.72
N THR A 133 5.86 -5.44 -10.94
CA THR A 133 5.27 -5.37 -12.29
C THR A 133 4.49 -4.08 -12.56
N GLY A 134 4.18 -3.30 -11.53
CA GLY A 134 3.39 -2.08 -11.63
C GLY A 134 4.19 -0.86 -12.08
N SER A 135 3.52 0.30 -12.10
CA SER A 135 4.10 1.56 -12.55
C SER A 135 5.35 1.98 -11.77
N TYR A 136 5.43 1.69 -10.48
CA TYR A 136 6.60 2.04 -9.66
C TYR A 136 7.76 1.04 -9.77
N HIS A 137 7.48 -0.26 -10.03
CA HIS A 137 8.45 -1.36 -10.27
C HIS A 137 9.79 -1.28 -9.49
N ILE A 138 9.76 -0.77 -8.25
CA ILE A 138 10.97 -0.39 -7.52
C ILE A 138 11.87 -1.60 -7.19
N ALA A 139 11.31 -2.81 -7.19
CA ALA A 139 12.10 -4.02 -7.02
C ALA A 139 13.13 -4.24 -8.13
N GLN A 140 12.87 -3.76 -9.35
CA GLN A 140 13.83 -3.81 -10.46
C GLN A 140 14.93 -2.75 -10.31
N GLN A 141 14.61 -1.61 -9.69
CA GLN A 141 15.57 -0.52 -9.48
C GLN A 141 16.45 -0.75 -8.24
N ARG A 142 15.91 -1.47 -7.24
CA ARG A 142 16.55 -1.77 -5.95
C ARG A 142 16.64 -3.26 -5.73
N THR A 143 17.27 -3.95 -6.68
CA THR A 143 17.50 -5.40 -6.57
C THR A 143 18.29 -5.73 -5.31
N ASP A 144 19.21 -4.87 -4.88
CA ASP A 144 19.94 -4.99 -3.60
C ASP A 144 19.03 -5.17 -2.38
N ILE A 145 17.84 -4.56 -2.40
CA ILE A 145 16.84 -4.66 -1.32
C ILE A 145 15.84 -5.78 -1.58
N PHE A 146 15.36 -5.94 -2.81
CA PHE A 146 14.24 -6.83 -3.15
C PHE A 146 14.65 -8.20 -3.67
N TRP A 147 15.95 -8.50 -3.77
CA TRP A 147 16.46 -9.72 -4.42
C TRP A 147 15.90 -11.03 -3.83
N SER A 148 15.96 -11.16 -2.51
CA SER A 148 15.61 -12.43 -1.85
C SER A 148 14.19 -12.42 -1.29
N HIS A 149 13.78 -11.32 -0.66
CA HIS A 149 12.50 -11.19 0.01
C HIS A 149 12.05 -9.73 0.00
N ILE A 150 10.74 -9.51 0.10
CA ILE A 150 10.18 -8.16 0.31
C ILE A 150 10.58 -7.65 1.71
N PRO A 151 11.00 -6.38 1.87
CA PRO A 151 11.23 -5.81 3.20
C PRO A 151 10.00 -5.87 4.09
N ASN A 152 10.20 -6.10 5.39
CA ASN A 152 9.11 -6.19 6.37
C ASN A 152 8.24 -4.92 6.40
N THR A 153 8.84 -3.74 6.21
CA THR A 153 8.11 -2.47 6.12
C THR A 153 7.17 -2.45 4.92
N CYS A 154 7.63 -2.89 3.75
CA CYS A 154 6.80 -3.03 2.56
C CYS A 154 5.68 -4.06 2.77
N LEU A 155 5.95 -5.19 3.43
CA LEU A 155 4.94 -6.19 3.77
C LEU A 155 3.85 -5.60 4.68
N VAL A 156 4.22 -4.84 5.71
CA VAL A 156 3.26 -4.16 6.60
C VAL A 156 2.38 -3.19 5.82
N VAL A 157 2.96 -2.41 4.90
CA VAL A 157 2.18 -1.55 4.00
C VAL A 157 1.18 -2.39 3.19
N MET A 158 1.58 -3.51 2.59
CA MET A 158 0.66 -4.36 1.82
C MET A 158 -0.48 -4.91 2.69
N CYS A 159 -0.17 -5.37 3.91
CA CYS A 159 -1.16 -5.81 4.89
C CYS A 159 -2.20 -4.71 5.18
N THR A 160 -1.75 -3.47 5.37
CA THR A 160 -2.67 -2.36 5.60
C THR A 160 -3.46 -1.96 4.35
N ALA A 161 -2.92 -2.17 3.16
CA ALA A 161 -3.59 -1.85 1.91
C ALA A 161 -4.71 -2.84 1.59
N VAL A 162 -4.50 -4.14 1.81
CA VAL A 162 -5.55 -5.17 1.57
C VAL A 162 -6.68 -5.14 2.60
N LEU A 163 -6.44 -4.53 3.76
CA LEU A 163 -7.44 -4.33 4.80
C LEU A 163 -8.45 -3.22 4.45
N ARG A 164 -8.10 -2.35 3.50
CA ARG A 164 -8.69 -1.02 3.33
C ARG A 164 -9.53 -0.84 2.06
#